data_AF-A0A1V8PR15-F1
#
_entry.id   AF-A0A1V8PR15-F1
#
_cell.length_a   1.000
_cell.length_b   1.000
_cell.length_c   1.000
_cell.angle_alpha   90.00
_cell.angle_beta   90.00
_cell.angle_gamma   90.00
#
_symmetry.space_group_name_H-M   'P 1'
#
loop_
_entity.id
_entity.type
_entity.pdbx_description
1 polymer ?
#
loop_
_entity_poly.entity_id
_entity_poly.type
_entity_poly.pdbx_seq_one_letter_code
_entity_poly.pdbx_strand_id
1 'polypeptide(L)'
;MSERTRLHYPTVCVVHTEDKNRYKSVPDYTVYVGETNSIRNRTSQHLKTDSNVREDWKDFADRLQSDASSAWQYVIADGHFNKSMTLDVENKLMHYLLGSEAVKNLNNRRANAQGDYYTKSEFDRFFSNIWFGLHNGIRCYSPQRRSFVIPLCLKHLRSISLAMIRSLLRNLSYRLCLMF
;
A
#
# COMPACT_ATOMS: atom_id res chain seq x y z
N MET A 1 -18.51 -9.32 3.95
CA MET A 1 -18.32 -8.37 2.82
C MET A 1 -17.83 -9.15 1.61
N SER A 2 -18.50 -9.00 0.46
CA SER A 2 -18.09 -9.66 -0.79
C SER A 2 -16.89 -8.95 -1.41
N GLU A 3 -16.12 -9.65 -2.25
CA GLU A 3 -14.90 -9.11 -2.85
C GLU A 3 -15.13 -7.88 -3.75
N ARG A 4 -16.31 -7.79 -4.39
CA ARG A 4 -16.68 -6.64 -5.24
C ARG A 4 -16.83 -5.34 -4.44
N THR A 5 -17.22 -5.42 -3.17
CA THR A 5 -17.36 -4.24 -2.30
C THR A 5 -16.01 -3.68 -1.85
N ARG A 6 -14.94 -4.49 -1.86
CA ARG A 6 -13.60 -4.09 -1.37
C ARG A 6 -12.88 -3.08 -2.27
N LEU A 7 -13.25 -2.98 -3.54
CA LEU A 7 -12.64 -2.07 -4.52
C LEU A 7 -13.30 -0.68 -4.58
N HIS A 8 -14.39 -0.49 -3.84
CA HIS A 8 -15.18 0.75 -3.77
C HIS A 8 -15.38 1.23 -2.33
N TYR A 9 -14.48 0.82 -1.43
CA TYR A 9 -14.48 1.13 -0.02
C TYR A 9 -13.26 2.02 0.30
N PRO A 10 -13.30 2.89 1.33
CA PRO A 10 -12.12 3.61 1.78
C PRO A 10 -10.99 2.62 2.08
N THR A 11 -9.84 2.81 1.43
CA THR A 11 -8.67 1.95 1.56
C THR A 11 -7.41 2.79 1.57
N VAL A 12 -6.34 2.26 2.16
CA VAL A 12 -5.02 2.88 2.11
C VAL A 12 -4.13 2.00 1.26
N CYS A 13 -3.40 2.61 0.32
CA CYS A 13 -2.43 1.91 -0.50
C CYS A 13 -1.01 2.35 -0.17
N VAL A 14 -0.08 1.40 -0.20
CA VAL A 14 1.37 1.63 -0.11
C VAL A 14 1.98 1.09 -1.40
N VAL A 15 2.58 1.95 -2.20
CA VAL A 15 3.30 1.57 -3.42
C VAL A 15 4.78 1.76 -3.18
N HIS A 16 5.61 0.80 -3.56
CA HIS A 16 7.05 0.95 -3.43
C HIS A 16 7.83 0.28 -4.55
N THR A 17 9.06 0.78 -4.74
CA THR A 17 10.12 0.20 -5.56
C THR A 17 11.36 0.07 -4.68
N GLU A 18 12.21 -0.89 -5.02
CA GLU A 18 13.49 -1.13 -4.35
C GLU A 18 14.64 -0.76 -5.27
N ASP A 19 15.64 -0.09 -4.73
CA ASP A 19 16.93 0.13 -5.36
C ASP A 19 18.01 -0.62 -4.59
N LYS A 20 18.72 -1.53 -5.27
CA LYS A 20 19.82 -2.26 -4.67
C LYS A 20 20.96 -1.29 -4.35
N ASN A 21 21.22 -1.12 -3.06
CA ASN A 21 22.37 -0.36 -2.60
C ASN A 21 23.54 -1.33 -2.33
N ARG A 22 24.64 -1.19 -3.08
CA ARG A 22 25.83 -2.06 -2.92
C ARG A 22 26.56 -1.87 -1.59
N TYR A 23 26.27 -0.79 -0.88
CA TYR A 23 26.92 -0.41 0.38
C TYR A 23 26.07 -0.71 1.62
N LYS A 24 24.80 -1.11 1.45
CA LYS A 24 23.89 -1.47 2.55
C LYS A 24 23.47 -2.93 2.43
N SER A 25 23.20 -3.57 3.57
CA SER A 25 22.60 -4.91 3.63
C SER A 25 21.12 -4.90 3.27
N VAL A 26 20.46 -3.74 3.32
CA VAL A 26 19.05 -3.53 2.97
C VAL A 26 18.92 -2.65 1.72
N PRO A 27 17.93 -2.89 0.84
CA PRO A 27 17.64 -2.01 -0.29
C PRO A 27 17.24 -0.61 0.19
N ASP A 28 17.47 0.39 -0.67
CA ASP A 28 16.84 1.69 -0.49
C ASP A 28 15.44 1.64 -1.11
N TYR A 29 14.42 2.11 -0.39
CA TYR A 29 13.03 2.10 -0.81
C TYR A 29 12.56 3.50 -1.20
N THR A 30 11.87 3.59 -2.33
CA THR A 30 11.04 4.75 -2.68
C THR A 30 9.59 4.36 -2.53
N VAL A 31 8.85 5.09 -1.69
CA VAL A 31 7.51 4.72 -1.23
C VAL A 31 6.50 5.82 -1.52
N TYR A 32 5.28 5.43 -1.86
CA TYR A 32 4.09 6.27 -1.91
C TYR A 32 3.03 5.68 -0.99
N VAL A 33 2.41 6.52 -0.16
CA VAL A 33 1.24 6.15 0.63
C VAL A 33 0.07 7.01 0.17
N GLY A 34 -1.12 6.43 0.03
CA GLY A 34 -2.30 7.18 -0.38
C GLY A 34 -3.62 6.54 0.03
N GLU A 35 -4.57 7.36 0.52
CA GLU A 35 -5.97 6.96 0.68
C GLU A 35 -6.71 6.96 -0.67
N THR A 36 -7.59 5.99 -0.85
CA THR A 36 -8.52 5.97 -1.97
C THR A 36 -9.80 5.20 -1.69
N ASN A 37 -10.91 5.71 -2.23
CA ASN A 37 -12.19 5.01 -2.31
C ASN A 37 -12.27 4.03 -3.49
N SER A 38 -11.30 4.06 -4.42
CA SER A 38 -11.24 3.08 -5.51
C SER A 38 -9.82 2.84 -5.99
N ILE A 39 -9.24 1.72 -5.53
CA ILE A 39 -7.86 1.36 -5.86
C ILE A 39 -7.65 1.20 -7.37
N ARG A 40 -8.60 0.61 -8.10
CA ARG A 40 -8.48 0.41 -9.54
C ARG A 40 -8.39 1.73 -10.29
N ASN A 41 -9.29 2.66 -9.97
CA ASN A 41 -9.32 3.96 -10.63
C ASN A 41 -8.08 4.78 -10.26
N ARG A 42 -7.69 4.77 -8.97
CA ARG A 42 -6.54 5.51 -8.48
C ARG A 42 -5.23 5.00 -9.06
N THR A 43 -5.03 3.69 -9.10
CA THR A 43 -3.84 3.12 -9.73
C THR A 43 -3.81 3.38 -11.24
N SER A 44 -4.96 3.31 -11.94
CA SER A 44 -5.00 3.68 -13.36
C SER A 44 -4.69 5.15 -13.58
N GLN A 45 -5.17 6.05 -12.73
CA GLN A 45 -4.85 7.48 -12.78
C GLN A 45 -3.35 7.69 -12.59
N HIS A 46 -2.76 7.07 -11.56
CA HIS A 46 -1.35 7.19 -11.27
C HIS A 46 -0.45 6.73 -12.44
N LEU A 47 -0.76 5.58 -13.03
CA LEU A 47 0.06 4.98 -14.10
C LEU A 47 -0.19 5.54 -15.50
N LYS A 48 -1.31 6.22 -15.76
CA LYS A 48 -1.67 6.71 -17.12
C LYS A 48 -1.76 8.22 -17.23
N THR A 49 -2.07 8.89 -16.13
CA THR A 49 -2.33 10.34 -16.11
C THR A 49 -1.24 11.04 -15.32
N ASP A 50 -1.03 10.65 -14.06
CA ASP A 50 -0.05 11.31 -13.21
C ASP A 50 1.38 11.05 -13.70
N SER A 51 1.67 9.89 -14.29
CA SER A 51 2.97 9.58 -14.90
C SER A 51 3.40 10.55 -16.00
N ASN A 52 2.47 11.29 -16.61
CA ASN A 52 2.79 12.27 -17.65
C ASN A 52 3.21 13.64 -17.07
N VAL A 53 2.88 13.90 -15.80
CA VAL A 53 3.04 15.23 -15.17
C VAL A 53 3.83 15.18 -13.86
N ARG A 54 3.92 14.03 -13.21
CA ARG A 54 4.67 13.83 -11.97
C ARG A 54 5.80 12.84 -12.19
N GLU A 55 7.02 13.32 -11.98
CA GLU A 55 8.25 12.54 -12.14
C GLU A 55 8.29 11.31 -11.23
N ASP A 56 7.79 11.42 -10.00
CA ASP A 56 7.68 10.30 -9.06
C ASP A 56 6.84 9.13 -9.62
N TRP A 57 5.69 9.40 -10.22
CA TRP A 57 4.86 8.39 -10.87
C TRP A 57 5.38 7.95 -12.23
N LYS A 58 6.12 8.82 -12.92
CA LYS A 58 6.80 8.46 -14.16
C LYS A 58 7.85 7.39 -13.90
N ASP A 59 8.68 7.54 -12.86
CA ASP A 59 9.68 6.54 -12.45
C ASP A 59 9.02 5.18 -12.17
N PHE A 60 7.93 5.15 -11.39
CA PHE A 60 7.16 3.91 -11.18
C PHE A 60 6.65 3.30 -12.49
N ALA A 61 6.12 4.11 -13.40
CA ALA A 61 5.59 3.62 -14.68
C ALA A 61 6.68 3.08 -15.60
N ASP A 62 7.84 3.74 -15.68
CA ASP A 62 8.98 3.35 -16.52
C ASP A 62 9.65 2.07 -15.98
N ARG A 63 9.80 1.96 -14.65
CA ARG A 63 10.25 0.74 -13.98
C ARG A 63 9.31 -0.42 -14.24
N LEU A 64 8.01 -0.20 -14.13
CA LEU A 64 7.03 -1.22 -14.46
C LEU A 64 7.12 -1.62 -15.93
N GLN A 65 7.29 -0.69 -16.86
CA GLN A 65 7.45 -1.04 -18.28
C GLN A 65 8.64 -1.98 -18.49
N SER A 66 9.79 -1.68 -17.90
CA SER A 66 11.02 -2.50 -18.03
C SER A 66 10.94 -3.84 -17.28
N ASP A 67 10.49 -3.86 -16.03
CA ASP A 67 10.32 -5.07 -15.23
C ASP A 67 8.99 -5.07 -14.48
N ALA A 68 8.24 -6.17 -14.62
CA ALA A 68 6.97 -6.40 -13.95
C ALA A 68 7.09 -6.51 -12.42
N SER A 69 8.24 -6.95 -11.93
CA SER A 69 8.52 -7.13 -10.51
C SER A 69 9.23 -5.94 -9.85
N SER A 70 9.39 -4.83 -10.56
CA SER A 70 10.13 -3.66 -10.06
C SER A 70 9.36 -2.81 -9.05
N ALA A 71 8.02 -2.90 -9.04
CA ALA A 71 7.19 -2.16 -8.11
C ALA A 71 5.99 -2.98 -7.62
N TRP A 72 5.65 -2.81 -6.35
CA TRP A 72 4.52 -3.48 -5.72
C TRP A 72 3.58 -2.48 -5.06
N GLN A 73 2.31 -2.89 -4.95
CA GLN A 73 1.27 -2.15 -4.25
C GLN A 73 0.65 -3.03 -3.17
N TYR A 74 0.67 -2.57 -1.92
CA TYR A 74 -0.13 -3.13 -0.84
C TYR A 74 -1.43 -2.35 -0.72
N VAL A 75 -2.54 -3.07 -0.63
CA VAL A 75 -3.86 -2.49 -0.34
C VAL A 75 -4.27 -2.92 1.05
N ILE A 76 -4.46 -1.94 1.93
CA ILE A 76 -4.92 -2.09 3.29
C ILE A 76 -6.40 -1.73 3.31
N ALA A 77 -7.23 -2.68 3.72
CA ALA A 77 -8.68 -2.51 3.84
C ALA A 77 -9.16 -3.12 5.15
N ASP A 78 -10.07 -2.45 5.85
CA ASP A 78 -10.73 -2.99 7.04
C ASP A 78 -12.22 -2.60 7.08
N GLY A 79 -13.08 -3.45 7.63
CA GLY A 79 -14.52 -3.17 7.75
C GLY A 79 -14.89 -1.97 8.63
N HIS A 80 -13.95 -1.44 9.44
CA HIS A 80 -14.14 -0.23 10.25
C HIS A 80 -13.60 1.03 9.55
N PHE A 81 -12.97 0.90 8.38
CA PHE A 81 -12.44 2.07 7.66
C PHE A 81 -13.58 2.99 7.26
N ASN A 82 -13.55 4.21 7.79
CA ASN A 82 -14.22 5.36 7.22
C ASN A 82 -13.15 6.31 6.66
N LYS A 83 -13.59 7.31 5.88
CA LYS A 83 -12.68 8.23 5.19
C LYS A 83 -11.69 8.90 6.15
N SER A 84 -12.15 9.35 7.31
CA SER A 84 -11.28 10.02 8.29
C SER A 84 -10.24 9.04 8.85
N MET A 85 -10.64 7.83 9.20
CA MET A 85 -9.72 6.82 9.71
C MET A 85 -8.66 6.42 8.68
N THR A 86 -9.02 6.31 7.40
CA THR A 86 -8.04 6.00 6.35
C THR A 86 -7.04 7.11 6.10
N LEU A 87 -7.44 8.38 6.23
CA LEU A 87 -6.53 9.51 6.14
C LEU A 87 -5.55 9.53 7.31
N ASP A 88 -6.00 9.21 8.53
CA ASP A 88 -5.11 9.08 9.69
C ASP A 88 -4.16 7.88 9.58
N VAL A 89 -4.62 6.75 9.03
CA VAL A 89 -3.74 5.60 8.73
C VAL A 89 -2.69 6.00 7.69
N GLU A 90 -3.06 6.71 6.62
CA GLU A 90 -2.13 7.25 5.62
C GLU A 90 -1.07 8.13 6.29
N ASN A 91 -1.47 9.13 7.07
CA ASN A 91 -0.54 10.02 7.76
C ASN A 91 0.41 9.28 8.70
N LYS A 92 -0.12 8.38 9.54
CA LYS A 92 0.69 7.64 10.51
C LYS A 92 1.63 6.64 9.84
N LEU A 93 1.22 6.01 8.74
CA LEU A 93 2.13 5.21 7.90
C LEU A 93 3.25 6.05 7.33
N MET A 94 2.96 7.26 6.81
CA MET A 94 4.00 8.16 6.32
C MET A 94 5.01 8.52 7.41
N HIS A 95 4.54 8.84 8.62
CA HIS A 95 5.42 9.14 9.74
C HIS A 95 6.33 7.96 10.13
N TYR A 96 5.78 6.74 10.17
CA TYR A 96 6.56 5.55 10.51
C TYR A 96 7.58 5.22 9.40
N LEU A 97 7.18 5.33 8.14
CA LEU A 97 8.05 5.07 6.99
C LEU A 97 9.18 6.11 6.87
N LEU A 98 8.91 7.40 7.14
CA LEU A 98 9.94 8.43 7.18
C LEU A 98 10.98 8.20 8.29
N GLY A 99 10.60 7.49 9.35
CA GLY A 99 11.53 7.11 10.42
C GLY A 99 12.40 5.88 10.09
N SER A 100 12.14 5.19 8.98
CA SER A 100 12.90 4.00 8.58
C SER A 100 14.14 4.39 7.77
N GLU A 101 15.32 3.90 8.18
CA GLU A 101 16.58 4.13 7.46
C GLU A 101 16.62 3.50 6.06
N ALA A 102 15.72 2.56 5.79
CA ALA A 102 15.58 1.89 4.51
C ALA A 102 14.76 2.75 3.51
N VAL A 103 13.90 3.65 3.99
CA VAL A 103 13.08 4.50 3.13
C VAL A 103 13.84 5.77 2.78
N LYS A 104 14.26 5.88 1.52
CA LYS A 104 15.03 7.03 1.03
C LYS A 104 14.13 8.17 0.57
N ASN A 105 13.01 7.83 -0.07
CA ASN A 105 12.07 8.81 -0.62
C ASN A 105 10.63 8.42 -0.27
N LEU A 106 9.83 9.39 0.20
CA LEU A 106 8.40 9.24 0.40
C LEU A 106 7.64 10.28 -0.44
N ASN A 107 6.93 9.82 -1.48
CA ASN A 107 6.40 10.65 -2.56
C ASN A 107 4.94 11.10 -2.39
N ASN A 108 4.47 11.22 -1.15
CA ASN A 108 3.16 11.82 -0.86
C ASN A 108 3.30 13.32 -0.61
N ARG A 109 2.42 14.10 -1.23
CA ARG A 109 2.49 15.57 -1.23
C ARG A 109 1.46 16.22 -0.29
N ARG A 110 0.67 15.42 0.44
CA ARG A 110 -0.40 15.94 1.31
C ARG A 110 -0.44 15.14 2.61
N ALA A 111 -0.16 15.81 3.72
CA ALA A 111 -0.57 15.33 5.03
C ALA A 111 -1.97 15.90 5.31
N ASN A 112 -2.90 15.05 5.73
CA ASN A 112 -4.29 15.46 5.99
C ASN A 112 -4.76 14.92 7.33
N ALA A 113 -4.15 15.43 8.41
CA ALA A 113 -4.48 15.01 9.77
C ALA A 113 -5.96 15.27 10.05
N GLN A 114 -6.66 14.25 10.55
CA GLN A 114 -8.04 14.39 10.97
C GLN A 114 -8.10 14.77 12.45
N GLY A 115 -9.09 15.61 12.79
CA GLY A 115 -9.48 15.83 14.18
C GLY A 115 -10.28 14.66 14.73
N ASP A 116 -11.27 14.92 15.57
CA ASP A 116 -12.10 13.86 16.13
C ASP A 116 -13.09 13.29 15.10
N TYR A 117 -13.26 11.97 15.14
CA TYR A 117 -14.27 11.24 14.38
C TYR A 117 -14.77 10.03 15.18
N TYR A 118 -15.94 9.51 14.81
CA TYR A 118 -16.69 8.51 15.56
C TYR A 118 -15.86 7.29 16.04
N THR A 119 -14.91 6.82 15.22
CA THR A 119 -14.05 5.65 15.54
C THR A 119 -12.64 6.01 15.99
N LYS A 120 -12.38 7.28 16.38
CA LYS A 120 -11.03 7.77 16.73
C LYS A 120 -10.41 7.01 17.90
N SER A 121 -11.21 6.65 18.92
CA SER A 121 -10.75 5.91 20.10
C SER A 121 -10.19 4.52 19.78
N GLU A 122 -10.59 3.93 18.65
CA GLU A 122 -10.14 2.61 18.23
C GLU A 122 -8.89 2.66 17.33
N PHE A 123 -8.51 3.85 16.87
CA PHE A 123 -7.50 4.07 15.84
C PHE A 123 -6.15 3.45 16.18
N ASP A 124 -5.62 3.68 17.39
CA ASP A 124 -4.29 3.20 17.74
C ASP A 124 -4.22 1.67 17.75
N ARG A 125 -5.25 1.01 18.29
CA ARG A 125 -5.38 -0.44 18.25
C ARG A 125 -5.43 -0.97 16.82
N PHE A 126 -6.18 -0.30 15.94
CA PHE A 126 -6.26 -0.69 14.53
C PHE A 126 -4.93 -0.49 13.81
N PHE A 127 -4.30 0.66 13.99
CA PHE A 127 -3.02 0.98 13.36
C PHE A 127 -1.93 0.00 13.79
N SER A 128 -1.83 -0.33 15.08
CA SER A 128 -0.86 -1.33 15.57
C SER A 128 -1.04 -2.69 14.90
N ASN A 129 -2.29 -3.13 14.67
CA ASN A 129 -2.54 -4.39 13.95
C ASN A 129 -2.11 -4.31 12.48
N ILE A 130 -2.39 -3.18 11.80
CA ILE A 130 -1.97 -2.95 10.42
C ILE A 130 -0.45 -2.98 10.33
N TRP A 131 0.23 -2.22 11.19
CA TRP A 131 1.68 -2.13 11.23
C TRP A 131 2.34 -3.49 11.50
N PHE A 132 1.86 -4.21 12.51
CA PHE A 132 2.34 -5.56 12.83
C PHE A 132 2.12 -6.53 11.65
N GLY A 133 1.01 -6.40 10.94
CA GLY A 133 0.70 -7.21 9.76
C GLY A 133 1.65 -6.95 8.58
N LEU A 134 2.05 -5.70 8.38
CA LEU A 134 3.03 -5.30 7.37
C LEU A 134 4.44 -5.78 7.72
N HIS A 135 4.85 -5.63 8.99
CA HIS A 135 6.18 -6.05 9.47
C HIS A 135 6.42 -7.56 9.36
N ASN A 136 5.42 -8.39 9.67
CA ASN A 136 5.60 -9.86 9.71
C ASN A 136 5.41 -10.59 8.37
N GLY A 137 5.49 -9.90 7.22
CA GLY A 137 5.47 -10.58 5.91
C GLY A 137 4.14 -11.22 5.49
N ILE A 138 3.02 -10.65 5.95
CA ILE A 138 1.62 -10.98 5.63
C ILE A 138 1.06 -12.25 6.28
N ARG A 139 0.15 -12.04 7.25
CA ARG A 139 -1.12 -12.77 7.38
C ARG A 139 -2.17 -11.94 8.16
N CYS A 140 -2.61 -10.80 7.62
CA CYS A 140 -3.92 -10.25 8.01
C CYS A 140 -5.01 -10.97 7.20
N TYR A 141 -5.15 -12.27 7.45
CA TYR A 141 -6.40 -12.98 7.23
C TYR A 141 -6.66 -13.66 8.56
N SER A 142 -7.06 -12.88 9.56
CA SER A 142 -7.61 -13.45 10.77
C SER A 142 -9.07 -13.78 10.45
N PRO A 143 -9.51 -15.05 10.55
CA PRO A 143 -10.91 -15.39 10.39
C PRO A 143 -11.82 -14.63 11.37
N GLN A 144 -11.24 -14.10 12.47
CA GLN A 144 -11.93 -13.28 13.46
C GLN A 144 -11.80 -11.75 13.23
N ARG A 145 -10.89 -11.24 12.39
CA ARG A 145 -10.64 -9.78 12.22
C ARG A 145 -10.66 -9.35 10.75
N ARG A 146 -11.42 -8.29 10.45
CA ARG A 146 -11.82 -7.85 9.09
C ARG A 146 -10.76 -7.02 8.32
N SER A 147 -9.48 -7.06 8.72
CA SER A 147 -8.40 -6.31 8.05
C SER A 147 -7.69 -7.19 7.03
N PHE A 148 -7.47 -6.69 5.82
CA PHE A 148 -6.83 -7.40 4.71
C PHE A 148 -5.69 -6.56 4.14
N VAL A 149 -4.52 -7.18 3.94
CA VAL A 149 -3.40 -6.60 3.21
C VAL A 149 -3.18 -7.45 1.96
N ILE A 150 -3.35 -6.83 0.79
CA ILE A 150 -3.25 -7.54 -0.49
C ILE A 150 -2.04 -7.00 -1.27
N PRO A 151 -1.02 -7.84 -1.55
CA PRO A 151 0.04 -7.49 -2.47
C PRO A 151 -0.48 -7.59 -3.91
N LEU A 152 -0.32 -6.52 -4.67
CA LEU A 152 -0.71 -6.42 -6.07
C LEU A 152 0.50 -6.09 -6.92
N CYS A 153 0.76 -6.93 -7.92
CA CYS A 153 1.63 -6.57 -9.04
C CYS A 153 0.88 -5.61 -9.96
N LEU A 154 1.43 -4.41 -10.14
CA LEU A 154 0.77 -3.31 -10.84
C LEU A 154 0.56 -3.56 -12.35
N LYS A 155 1.27 -4.53 -12.96
CA LYS A 155 1.04 -4.90 -14.38
C LYS A 155 -0.29 -5.58 -14.66
N HIS A 156 -0.89 -6.27 -13.69
CA HIS A 156 -2.04 -7.15 -13.93
C HIS A 156 -3.42 -6.47 -13.83
N LEU A 157 -3.44 -5.14 -13.71
CA LEU A 157 -4.66 -4.35 -13.56
C LEU A 157 -5.60 -4.34 -14.78
N ARG A 158 -5.21 -4.93 -15.92
CA ARG A 158 -6.10 -5.15 -17.07
C ARG A 158 -6.99 -6.40 -16.93
N SER A 159 -6.72 -7.29 -15.98
CA SER A 159 -7.42 -8.59 -15.85
C SER A 159 -7.38 -9.11 -14.41
N ILE A 160 -7.79 -8.30 -13.43
CA ILE A 160 -7.91 -8.79 -12.05
C ILE A 160 -9.16 -9.70 -11.95
N SER A 161 -8.95 -10.97 -12.27
CA SER A 161 -9.84 -12.08 -11.94
C SER A 161 -9.52 -12.57 -10.52
N LEU A 162 -10.54 -13.00 -9.78
CA LEU A 162 -10.42 -13.69 -8.48
C LEU A 162 -9.34 -14.79 -8.46
N ALA A 163 -9.16 -15.49 -9.57
CA ALA A 163 -8.16 -16.56 -9.71
C ALA A 163 -6.72 -16.04 -9.65
N MET A 164 -6.48 -14.82 -10.13
CA MET A 164 -5.16 -14.21 -10.18
C MET A 164 -4.69 -13.72 -8.80
N ILE A 165 -5.61 -13.19 -7.98
CA ILE A 165 -5.33 -12.85 -6.58
C ILE A 165 -4.96 -14.12 -5.79
N ARG A 166 -5.70 -15.22 -5.98
CA ARG A 166 -5.36 -16.53 -5.35
C ARG A 166 -4.02 -17.09 -5.82
N SER A 167 -3.62 -16.83 -7.06
CA SER A 167 -2.32 -17.27 -7.59
C SER A 167 -1.15 -16.42 -7.11
N LEU A 168 -1.33 -15.09 -7.00
CA LEU A 168 -0.32 -14.17 -6.49
C LEU A 168 -0.03 -14.42 -5.00
N LEU A 169 -1.06 -14.76 -4.21
CA LEU A 169 -0.91 -15.14 -2.79
C LEU A 169 -0.08 -16.42 -2.57
N ARG A 170 0.08 -17.29 -3.58
CA ARG A 170 0.89 -18.52 -3.47
C ARG A 170 2.39 -18.30 -3.67
N ASN A 171 2.80 -17.22 -4.36
CA ASN A 171 4.20 -16.98 -4.74
C ASN A 171 4.87 -15.86 -3.92
N LEU A 172 4.16 -15.23 -2.99
CA LEU A 172 4.60 -14.00 -2.32
C LEU A 172 5.14 -14.24 -0.90
N SER A 173 5.89 -15.33 -0.74
CA SER A 173 6.68 -15.55 0.46
C SER A 173 8.08 -14.93 0.23
N TYR A 174 8.66 -14.29 1.25
CA TYR A 174 10.09 -13.99 1.40
C TYR A 174 10.67 -12.58 1.10
N ARG A 175 9.91 -11.50 0.83
CA ARG A 175 10.56 -10.18 0.56
C ARG A 175 10.19 -8.99 1.46
N LEU A 176 9.29 -9.15 2.44
CA LEU A 176 8.71 -7.99 3.14
C LEU A 176 9.39 -7.58 4.46
N CYS A 177 10.37 -8.34 4.95
CA CYS A 177 10.86 -8.15 6.32
C CYS A 177 11.82 -6.96 6.51
N LEU A 178 12.22 -6.26 5.44
CA LEU A 178 13.31 -5.28 5.48
C LEU A 178 12.87 -3.81 5.32
N MET A 179 11.58 -3.55 5.06
CA MET A 179 11.05 -2.18 4.88
C MET A 179 10.36 -1.62 6.14
N PHE A 180 9.88 -2.50 7.02
CA PHE A 180 9.03 -2.19 8.18
C PHE A 180 9.69 -2.61 9.49
#